data_AF-A0A9P9BTA6-F1
#
_entry.id   AF-A0A9P9BTA6-F1
#
_cell.length_a   1.000
_cell.length_b   1.000
_cell.length_c   1.000
_cell.angle_alpha   90.00
_cell.angle_beta   90.00
_cell.angle_gamma   90.00
#
_symmetry.space_group_name_H-M   'P 1'
#
loop_
_entity.id
_entity.type
_entity.pdbx_description
1 polymer ?
#
loop_
_entity_poly.entity_id
_entity_poly.type
_entity_poly.pdbx_seq_one_letter_code
_entity_poly.pdbx_strand_id
1 'polypeptide(L)'
;MSSSRQRRPDPSSIVDRARSNGYQSRRHEENDRQRGLRKFDDKTLKTQDRVLHIYTTFDDFELQALRPGAPVPEIHSLKDFWRFYKDQARGRLSSRPTVRTLRSCAKSFKAGFLRRTGNTLSEADTAEINSWMLNVLSQEEHSGVRDLEMPKYNYQHEDLDRNISTLWTSAELASDLLRTRSDIHIFTSQDIRLVLKRTEGKPHFLYRPDQRHVKNNKDPTNKKYVITGLVSGQC
;
A
#
# COMPACT_ATOMS: atom_id res chain seq x y z
N MET A 1 18.47 -32.16 16.33
CA MET A 1 17.57 -30.99 16.20
C MET A 1 16.54 -31.30 15.12
N SER A 2 15.34 -31.75 15.50
CA SER A 2 14.31 -32.15 14.54
C SER A 2 13.46 -30.95 14.15
N SER A 3 13.47 -30.63 12.85
CA SER A 3 12.62 -29.62 12.23
C SER A 3 11.15 -30.01 12.39
N SER A 4 10.37 -29.21 13.12
CA SER A 4 8.93 -29.39 13.28
C SER A 4 8.23 -29.10 11.96
N ARG A 5 7.99 -30.13 11.15
CA ARG A 5 7.03 -30.06 10.03
C ARG A 5 5.67 -29.67 10.60
N GLN A 6 5.19 -28.47 10.28
CA GLN A 6 3.82 -28.06 10.58
C GLN A 6 2.85 -29.10 10.00
N ARG A 7 2.16 -29.83 10.89
CA ARG A 7 1.10 -30.78 10.49
C ARG A 7 -0.01 -29.97 9.82
N ARG A 8 -0.40 -30.37 8.61
CA ARG A 8 -1.54 -29.76 7.92
C ARG A 8 -2.79 -30.00 8.77
N PRO A 9 -3.61 -28.96 9.04
CA PRO A 9 -4.83 -29.12 9.80
C PRO A 9 -5.79 -30.07 9.07
N ASP A 10 -6.48 -30.90 9.84
CA ASP A 10 -7.47 -31.87 9.34
C ASP A 10 -8.60 -31.12 8.61
N PRO A 11 -8.94 -31.48 7.36
CA PRO A 11 -10.01 -30.85 6.59
C PRO A 11 -11.34 -30.72 7.34
N SER A 12 -11.70 -31.69 8.19
CA SER A 12 -12.93 -31.67 8.98
C SER A 12 -12.97 -30.45 9.93
N SER A 13 -11.87 -30.22 10.66
CA SER A 13 -11.70 -29.11 11.60
C SER A 13 -11.78 -27.73 10.93
N ILE A 14 -11.41 -27.63 9.65
CA ILE A 14 -11.49 -26.40 8.86
C ILE A 14 -12.96 -26.09 8.53
N VAL A 15 -13.72 -27.11 8.14
CA VAL A 15 -15.14 -27.00 7.80
C VAL A 15 -15.96 -26.64 9.02
N ASP A 16 -15.71 -27.30 10.16
CA ASP A 16 -16.43 -27.04 11.40
C ASP A 16 -16.16 -25.62 11.92
N ARG A 17 -14.90 -25.17 11.87
CA ARG A 17 -14.56 -23.78 12.21
C ARG A 17 -15.26 -22.78 11.29
N ALA A 18 -15.35 -23.06 9.99
CA ALA A 18 -16.06 -22.18 9.06
C ALA A 18 -17.55 -22.09 9.42
N ARG A 19 -18.21 -23.23 9.66
CA ARG A 19 -19.63 -23.29 10.06
C ARG A 19 -19.89 -22.56 11.38
N SER A 20 -19.04 -22.77 12.40
CA SER A 20 -19.13 -22.07 13.69
C SER A 20 -18.97 -20.55 13.56
N ASN A 21 -18.18 -20.09 12.58
CA ASN A 21 -18.05 -18.67 12.25
C ASN A 21 -19.21 -18.13 11.38
N GLY A 22 -20.27 -18.92 11.18
CA GLY A 22 -21.47 -18.50 10.44
C GLY A 22 -21.38 -18.69 8.92
N TYR A 23 -20.40 -19.45 8.42
CA TYR A 23 -20.36 -19.83 7.01
C TYR A 23 -21.57 -20.70 6.66
N GLN A 24 -22.32 -20.27 5.64
CA GLN A 24 -23.46 -21.00 5.09
C GLN A 24 -23.20 -21.24 3.61
N SER A 25 -23.20 -22.51 3.21
CA SER A 25 -23.05 -22.90 1.81
C SER A 25 -24.16 -22.26 0.97
N ARG A 26 -23.83 -21.75 -0.22
CA ARG A 26 -24.77 -21.17 -1.20
C ARG A 26 -25.53 -19.91 -0.75
N ARG A 27 -25.23 -19.34 0.42
CA ARG A 27 -25.88 -18.11 0.92
C ARG A 27 -25.79 -16.91 -0.04
N HIS A 28 -24.72 -16.85 -0.83
CA HIS A 28 -24.46 -15.76 -1.78
C HIS A 28 -24.57 -16.18 -3.25
N GLU A 29 -25.09 -17.38 -3.52
CA GLU A 29 -25.06 -17.98 -4.87
C GLU A 29 -25.70 -17.09 -5.95
N GLU A 30 -26.79 -16.40 -5.63
CA GLU A 30 -27.47 -15.51 -6.58
C GLU A 30 -26.68 -14.22 -6.86
N ASN A 31 -26.05 -13.64 -5.84
CA ASN A 31 -25.16 -12.48 -6.04
C ASN A 31 -23.86 -12.89 -6.75
N ASP A 32 -23.31 -14.06 -6.43
CA ASP A 32 -22.08 -14.57 -7.04
C ASP A 32 -22.29 -14.95 -8.52
N ARG A 33 -23.52 -15.28 -8.93
CA ARG A 33 -23.91 -15.46 -10.35
C ARG A 33 -23.87 -14.15 -11.14
N GLN A 34 -24.12 -13.01 -10.49
CA GLN A 34 -24.10 -11.71 -11.16
C GLN A 34 -22.66 -11.26 -11.42
N ARG A 35 -22.31 -11.08 -12.69
CA ARG A 35 -21.00 -10.57 -13.09
C ARG A 35 -20.98 -9.05 -13.06
N GLY A 36 -19.98 -8.47 -12.39
CA GLY A 36 -19.75 -7.02 -12.41
C GLY A 36 -20.51 -6.21 -11.36
N LEU A 37 -21.10 -6.86 -10.35
CA LEU A 37 -21.55 -6.17 -9.13
C LEU A 37 -20.38 -5.35 -8.58
N ARG A 38 -20.59 -4.03 -8.43
CA ARG A 38 -19.55 -3.07 -7.99
C ARG A 38 -18.24 -3.22 -8.77
N LYS A 39 -18.33 -3.35 -10.10
CA LYS A 39 -17.16 -3.52 -11.00
C LYS A 39 -15.99 -2.58 -10.68
N PHE A 40 -16.29 -1.37 -10.21
CA PHE A 40 -15.32 -0.44 -9.65
C PHE A 40 -15.84 0.08 -8.31
N ASP A 41 -14.97 0.15 -7.31
CA ASP A 41 -15.26 0.89 -6.09
C ASP A 41 -15.22 2.41 -6.34
N ASP A 42 -15.87 3.19 -5.46
CA ASP A 42 -15.95 4.65 -5.60
C ASP A 42 -14.58 5.32 -5.66
N LYS A 43 -13.59 4.76 -4.98
CA LYS A 43 -12.21 5.28 -4.96
C LYS A 43 -11.54 5.11 -6.33
N THR A 44 -11.81 3.99 -6.99
CA THR A 44 -11.34 3.66 -8.34
C THR A 44 -12.01 4.58 -9.35
N LEU A 45 -13.33 4.79 -9.25
CA LEU A 45 -14.06 5.73 -10.10
C LEU A 45 -13.50 7.14 -9.98
N LYS A 46 -13.34 7.65 -8.75
CA LYS A 46 -12.73 8.96 -8.47
C LYS A 46 -11.32 9.11 -9.06
N THR A 47 -10.52 8.05 -8.98
CA THR A 47 -9.15 8.06 -9.54
C THR A 47 -9.17 8.12 -11.06
N GLN A 48 -10.05 7.35 -11.70
CA GLN A 48 -10.25 7.39 -13.15
C GLN A 48 -10.73 8.78 -13.60
N ASP A 49 -11.77 9.32 -12.94
CA ASP A 49 -12.35 10.63 -13.26
C ASP A 49 -11.34 11.77 -13.10
N ARG A 50 -10.50 11.72 -12.06
CA ARG A 50 -9.46 12.73 -11.85
C ARG A 50 -8.47 12.79 -13.01
N VAL A 51 -7.99 11.64 -13.48
CA VAL A 51 -7.00 11.61 -14.58
C VAL A 51 -7.64 12.05 -15.89
N LEU A 52 -8.88 11.63 -16.15
CA LEU A 52 -9.65 12.05 -17.32
C LEU A 52 -9.96 13.55 -17.31
N HIS A 53 -10.28 14.12 -16.15
CA HIS A 53 -10.53 15.55 -16.02
C HIS A 53 -9.28 16.37 -16.40
N ILE A 54 -8.10 15.92 -15.96
CA ILE A 54 -6.83 16.57 -16.34
C ILE A 54 -6.57 16.42 -17.85
N TYR A 55 -6.93 15.28 -18.44
CA TYR A 55 -6.84 15.08 -19.89
C TYR A 55 -7.77 16.02 -20.67
N THR A 56 -9.01 16.19 -20.20
CA THR A 56 -9.97 17.12 -20.82
C THR A 56 -9.53 18.57 -20.74
N THR A 57 -8.83 18.96 -19.68
CA THR A 57 -8.23 20.30 -19.55
C THR A 57 -7.01 20.47 -20.46
N PHE A 58 -6.22 19.42 -20.69
CA PHE A 58 -5.10 19.45 -21.62
C PHE A 58 -5.55 19.65 -23.07
N ASP A 59 -6.61 18.94 -23.46
CA ASP A 59 -7.09 18.91 -24.85
C ASP A 59 -8.04 20.07 -25.17
N ASP A 60 -8.33 20.96 -24.22
CA ASP A 60 -9.21 22.15 -24.32
C ASP A 60 -10.63 21.88 -24.88
N PHE A 61 -11.02 20.61 -25.01
CA PHE A 61 -12.29 20.13 -25.56
C PHE A 61 -13.02 19.25 -24.54
N GLU A 62 -13.31 19.81 -23.36
CA GLU A 62 -13.64 19.03 -22.16
C GLU A 62 -14.72 17.94 -22.32
N LEU A 63 -15.63 18.12 -23.28
CA LEU A 63 -16.76 17.22 -23.49
C LEU A 63 -16.73 16.46 -24.80
N GLN A 64 -15.79 16.69 -25.73
CA GLN A 64 -15.73 15.95 -26.99
C GLN A 64 -14.81 14.73 -26.90
N ALA A 65 -13.65 14.88 -26.24
CA ALA A 65 -12.64 13.83 -26.13
C ALA A 65 -13.11 12.58 -25.36
N LEU A 66 -14.18 12.70 -24.55
CA LEU A 66 -14.71 11.62 -23.69
C LEU A 66 -16.16 11.21 -24.01
N ARG A 67 -16.71 11.58 -25.18
CA ARG A 67 -18.05 11.12 -25.58
C ARG A 67 -18.06 9.62 -25.87
N PRO A 68 -19.21 8.94 -25.72
CA PRO A 68 -19.38 7.60 -26.25
C PRO A 68 -18.98 7.56 -27.73
N GLY A 69 -18.11 6.61 -28.10
CA GLY A 69 -17.56 6.46 -29.44
C GLY A 69 -16.36 7.35 -29.78
N ALA A 70 -15.90 8.22 -28.88
CA ALA A 70 -14.75 9.09 -29.15
C ALA A 70 -13.50 8.26 -29.54
N PRO A 71 -12.76 8.64 -30.59
CA PRO A 71 -11.62 7.88 -31.07
C PRO A 71 -10.51 7.84 -30.02
N VAL A 72 -9.73 6.76 -30.03
CA VAL A 72 -8.54 6.68 -29.17
C VAL A 72 -7.52 7.72 -29.66
N PRO A 73 -6.98 8.57 -28.77
CA PRO A 73 -5.99 9.57 -29.17
C PRO A 73 -4.73 8.91 -29.71
N GLU A 74 -4.08 9.56 -30.67
CA GLU A 74 -2.83 9.05 -31.22
C GLU A 74 -1.72 8.98 -30.16
N ILE A 75 -0.80 8.05 -30.36
CA ILE A 75 0.22 7.75 -29.35
C ILE A 75 1.12 8.94 -29.02
N HIS A 76 1.42 9.79 -29.99
CA HIS A 76 2.22 10.99 -29.78
C HIS A 76 1.47 12.03 -28.93
N SER A 77 0.15 12.16 -29.14
CA SER A 77 -0.73 13.02 -28.34
C SER A 77 -0.84 12.51 -26.90
N LEU A 78 -0.92 11.20 -26.70
CA LEU A 78 -0.87 10.60 -25.37
C LEU A 78 0.46 10.86 -24.67
N LYS A 79 1.59 10.75 -25.38
CA LYS A 79 2.92 11.06 -24.82
C LYS A 79 3.01 12.53 -24.39
N ASP A 80 2.46 13.45 -25.18
CA ASP A 80 2.46 14.87 -24.83
C ASP A 80 1.55 15.19 -23.64
N PHE A 81 0.37 14.57 -23.58
CA PHE A 81 -0.48 14.61 -22.39
C PHE A 81 0.27 14.15 -21.14
N TRP A 82 1.08 13.09 -21.20
CA TRP A 82 1.85 12.66 -20.04
C TRP A 82 2.98 13.61 -19.65
N ARG A 83 3.55 14.36 -20.60
CA ARG A 83 4.47 15.47 -20.30
C ARG A 83 3.74 16.60 -19.58
N PHE A 84 2.57 17.01 -20.07
CA PHE A 84 1.71 17.96 -19.35
C PHE A 84 1.30 17.43 -17.97
N TYR A 85 0.98 16.14 -17.85
CA TYR A 85 0.54 15.54 -16.59
C TYR A 85 1.65 15.59 -15.52
N LYS A 86 2.90 15.28 -15.86
CA LYS A 86 4.03 15.45 -14.91
C LYS A 86 4.25 16.93 -14.56
N ASP A 87 4.00 17.81 -15.54
CA ASP A 87 3.82 19.27 -15.51
C ASP A 87 3.01 19.80 -14.33
N GLN A 88 1.78 19.30 -14.23
CA GLN A 88 0.80 19.78 -13.25
C GLN A 88 0.88 19.05 -11.91
N ALA A 89 1.33 17.78 -11.92
CA ALA A 89 1.24 16.94 -10.73
C ALA A 89 2.45 17.14 -9.80
N ARG A 90 2.19 17.20 -8.49
CA ARG A 90 3.23 17.18 -7.47
C ARG A 90 3.50 15.76 -6.98
N GLY A 91 4.77 15.35 -7.00
CA GLY A 91 5.20 14.09 -6.43
C GLY A 91 5.29 14.14 -4.90
N ARG A 92 5.22 12.97 -4.26
CA ARG A 92 5.49 12.83 -2.81
C ARG A 92 6.98 12.68 -2.51
N LEU A 93 7.73 11.99 -3.38
CA LEU A 93 9.15 11.68 -3.19
C LEU A 93 10.08 12.70 -3.88
N SER A 94 9.53 13.53 -4.76
CA SER A 94 10.22 14.54 -5.54
C SER A 94 9.21 15.60 -5.97
N SER A 95 9.67 16.74 -6.50
CA SER A 95 8.79 17.78 -7.04
C SER A 95 7.84 17.23 -8.12
N ARG A 96 8.32 16.29 -8.93
CA ARG A 96 7.54 15.58 -9.96
C ARG A 96 7.12 14.17 -9.52
N PRO A 97 6.07 13.58 -10.11
CA PRO A 97 5.68 12.20 -9.86
C PRO A 97 6.76 11.20 -10.27
N THR A 98 6.76 10.02 -9.64
CA THR A 98 7.64 8.92 -10.05
C THR A 98 7.07 8.18 -11.26
N VAL A 99 7.93 7.45 -11.98
CA VAL A 99 7.50 6.59 -13.10
C VAL A 99 6.38 5.65 -12.68
N ARG A 100 6.50 5.02 -11.50
CA ARG A 100 5.47 4.14 -10.93
C ARG A 100 4.13 4.85 -10.76
N THR A 101 4.15 6.11 -10.31
CA THR A 101 2.92 6.91 -10.14
C THR A 101 2.28 7.19 -11.50
N LEU A 102 3.07 7.61 -12.49
CA LEU A 102 2.58 7.87 -13.85
C LEU A 102 1.97 6.62 -14.49
N ARG A 103 2.61 5.46 -14.37
CA ARG A 103 2.06 4.19 -14.88
C ARG A 103 0.75 3.79 -14.20
N SER A 104 0.62 4.06 -12.90
CA SER A 104 -0.65 3.87 -12.18
C SER A 104 -1.75 4.82 -12.67
N CYS A 105 -1.40 6.07 -12.96
CA CYS A 105 -2.30 7.03 -13.59
C CYS A 105 -2.67 6.60 -15.01
N ALA A 106 -1.74 6.07 -15.81
CA ALA A 106 -2.00 5.56 -17.16
C ALA A 106 -2.96 4.37 -17.16
N LYS A 107 -2.83 3.47 -16.18
CA LYS A 107 -3.81 2.39 -15.98
C LYS A 107 -5.20 2.95 -15.67
N SER A 108 -5.28 3.98 -14.83
CA SER A 108 -6.54 4.63 -14.47
C SER A 108 -7.14 5.37 -15.67
N PHE A 109 -6.31 6.04 -16.48
CA PHE A 109 -6.71 6.65 -17.74
C PHE A 109 -7.31 5.62 -18.69
N LYS A 110 -6.58 4.53 -19.00
CA LYS A 110 -7.07 3.47 -19.91
C LYS A 110 -8.43 2.91 -19.46
N ALA A 111 -8.56 2.60 -18.17
CA ALA A 111 -9.81 2.06 -17.63
C ALA A 111 -10.95 3.09 -17.65
N GLY A 112 -10.66 4.34 -17.29
CA GLY A 112 -11.64 5.43 -17.33
C GLY A 112 -12.08 5.77 -18.74
N PHE A 113 -11.14 5.82 -19.69
CA PHE A 113 -11.40 6.11 -21.10
C PHE A 113 -12.34 5.05 -21.68
N LEU A 114 -12.00 3.76 -21.54
CA LEU A 114 -12.89 2.65 -21.91
C LEU A 114 -14.28 2.77 -21.29
N ARG A 115 -14.36 3.15 -20.01
CA ARG A 115 -15.63 3.30 -19.31
C ARG A 115 -16.47 4.47 -19.84
N ARG A 116 -15.85 5.56 -20.31
CA ARG A 116 -16.54 6.77 -20.78
C ARG A 116 -16.84 6.74 -22.28
N THR A 117 -15.93 6.23 -23.10
CA THR A 117 -16.02 6.25 -24.56
C THR A 117 -16.45 4.92 -25.14
N GLY A 118 -16.28 3.81 -24.41
CA GLY A 118 -16.46 2.46 -24.95
C GLY A 118 -15.29 1.96 -25.81
N ASN A 119 -14.29 2.81 -26.09
CA ASN A 119 -13.10 2.47 -26.86
C ASN A 119 -11.91 2.19 -25.93
N THR A 120 -11.05 1.25 -26.31
CA THR A 120 -9.86 0.89 -25.51
C THR A 120 -8.58 1.24 -26.25
N LEU A 121 -7.59 1.74 -25.50
CA LEU A 121 -6.22 1.77 -25.97
C LEU A 121 -5.76 0.33 -26.26
N SER A 122 -5.05 0.14 -27.37
CA SER A 122 -4.48 -1.15 -27.72
C SER A 122 -3.45 -1.60 -26.67
N GLU A 123 -3.22 -2.90 -26.55
CA GLU A 123 -2.16 -3.41 -25.67
C GLU A 123 -0.77 -2.96 -26.13
N ALA A 124 -0.56 -2.81 -27.44
CA ALA A 124 0.68 -2.30 -28.01
C ALA A 124 0.95 -0.85 -27.56
N ASP A 125 -0.02 0.06 -27.70
CA ASP A 125 0.13 1.45 -27.26
C ASP A 125 0.29 1.54 -25.75
N THR A 126 -0.44 0.69 -25.02
CA THR A 126 -0.31 0.60 -23.55
C THR A 126 1.11 0.19 -23.16
N ALA A 127 1.70 -0.81 -23.83
CA ALA A 127 3.06 -1.26 -23.58
C ALA A 127 4.09 -0.18 -23.95
N GLU A 128 3.88 0.48 -25.09
CA GLU A 128 4.75 1.55 -25.58
C GLU A 128 4.74 2.76 -24.63
N ILE A 129 3.57 3.24 -24.17
CA ILE A 129 3.49 4.33 -23.19
C ILE A 129 4.21 3.95 -21.89
N ASN A 130 4.01 2.72 -21.40
CA ASN A 130 4.65 2.24 -20.19
C ASN A 130 6.18 2.14 -20.33
N SER A 131 6.66 1.68 -21.48
CA SER A 131 8.09 1.59 -21.80
C SER A 131 8.70 2.98 -21.94
N TRP A 132 8.05 3.87 -22.70
CA TRP A 132 8.47 5.25 -22.91
C TRP A 132 8.56 6.04 -21.61
N MET A 133 7.58 5.92 -20.70
CA MET A 133 7.64 6.56 -19.38
C MET A 133 8.86 6.12 -18.56
N LEU A 134 9.21 4.83 -18.64
CA LEU A 134 10.31 4.26 -17.88
C LEU A 134 11.67 4.58 -18.50
N ASN A 135 11.81 4.43 -19.82
CA ASN A 135 13.09 4.40 -20.51
C ASN A 135 13.45 5.73 -21.18
N VAL A 136 12.45 6.57 -21.51
CA VAL A 136 12.66 7.82 -22.24
C VAL A 136 12.33 9.01 -21.36
N LEU A 137 11.07 9.14 -20.92
CA LEU A 137 10.62 10.29 -20.13
C LEU A 137 11.42 10.45 -18.84
N SER A 138 11.82 9.35 -18.19
CA SER A 138 12.62 9.42 -16.96
C SER A 138 14.06 9.90 -17.17
N GLN A 139 14.58 9.79 -18.40
CA GLN A 139 15.95 10.13 -18.80
C GLN A 139 16.06 11.49 -19.49
N GLU A 140 14.94 12.04 -19.97
CA GLU A 140 14.90 13.38 -20.57
C GLU A 140 15.47 14.46 -19.63
N GLU A 141 16.25 15.37 -20.22
CA GLU A 141 16.77 16.54 -19.53
C GLU A 141 15.59 17.38 -19.00
N HIS A 142 15.71 17.86 -17.76
CA HIS A 142 14.65 18.60 -17.05
C HIS A 142 13.31 17.87 -16.83
N SER A 143 13.20 16.58 -17.15
CA SER A 143 11.96 15.83 -16.90
C SER A 143 11.54 15.86 -15.43
N GLY A 144 12.52 15.72 -14.52
CA GLY A 144 12.29 15.62 -13.08
C GLY A 144 11.59 14.33 -12.63
N VAL A 145 11.05 13.54 -13.57
CA VAL A 145 10.51 12.20 -13.32
C VAL A 145 11.68 11.23 -13.16
N ARG A 146 11.62 10.42 -12.11
CA ARG A 146 12.63 9.40 -11.79
C ARG A 146 11.97 8.11 -11.34
N ASP A 147 12.63 6.98 -11.55
CA ASP A 147 12.19 5.69 -11.00
C ASP A 147 12.60 5.56 -9.54
N LEU A 148 11.96 6.36 -8.69
CA LEU A 148 12.19 6.37 -7.25
C LEU A 148 11.13 5.52 -6.55
N GLU A 149 11.57 4.75 -5.57
CA GLU A 149 10.71 4.06 -4.64
C GLU A 149 11.10 4.44 -3.22
N MET A 150 10.10 4.68 -2.38
CA MET A 150 10.33 4.94 -0.96
C MET A 150 10.96 3.69 -0.35
N PRO A 151 12.09 3.81 0.37
CA PRO A 151 12.63 2.70 1.14
C PRO A 151 11.56 2.22 2.12
N LYS A 152 11.39 0.91 2.24
CA LYS A 152 10.53 0.34 3.27
C LYS A 152 11.39 0.18 4.51
N TYR A 153 11.33 1.14 5.42
CA TYR A 153 12.01 0.99 6.70
C TYR A 153 11.29 -0.07 7.52
N ASN A 154 12.07 -1.01 8.03
CA ASN A 154 11.60 -1.91 9.08
C ASN A 154 11.45 -1.11 10.38
N TYR A 155 10.48 -1.49 11.21
CA TYR A 155 10.27 -0.88 12.51
C TYR A 155 11.45 -1.27 13.41
N GLN A 156 12.32 -0.31 13.74
CA GLN A 156 13.53 -0.58 14.50
C GLN A 156 13.28 -0.57 16.01
N HIS A 157 14.26 -1.06 16.78
CA HIS A 157 14.21 -1.01 18.24
C HIS A 157 14.09 0.44 18.75
N GLU A 158 14.77 1.39 18.10
CA GLU A 158 14.73 2.81 18.47
C GLU A 158 13.33 3.44 18.24
N ASP A 159 12.61 2.98 17.22
CA ASP A 159 11.23 3.41 16.95
C ASP A 159 10.27 2.88 18.03
N LEU A 160 10.56 1.69 18.57
CA LEU A 160 9.81 1.08 19.66
C LEU A 160 10.10 1.78 21.00
N ASP A 161 11.36 2.05 21.31
CA ASP A 161 11.75 2.82 22.50
C ASP A 161 11.10 4.20 22.49
N ARG A 162 11.13 4.91 21.36
CA ARG A 162 10.49 6.23 21.22
C ARG A 162 8.99 6.16 21.45
N ASN A 163 8.32 5.18 20.87
CA ASN A 163 6.87 5.02 21.03
C ASN A 163 6.51 4.62 22.46
N ILE A 164 7.23 3.69 23.08
CA ILE A 164 7.03 3.30 24.49
C ILE A 164 7.24 4.51 25.41
N SER A 165 8.33 5.25 25.23
CA SER A 165 8.62 6.46 26.00
C SER A 165 7.52 7.51 25.84
N THR A 166 7.04 7.73 24.61
CA THR A 166 5.94 8.68 24.34
C THR A 166 4.63 8.25 24.99
N LEU A 167 4.27 6.96 24.89
CA LEU A 167 3.08 6.41 25.54
C LEU A 167 3.15 6.52 27.06
N TRP A 168 4.35 6.38 27.64
CA TRP A 168 4.57 6.45 29.09
C TRP A 168 4.64 7.89 29.63
N THR A 169 5.09 8.85 28.82
CA THR A 169 5.23 10.26 29.19
C THR A 169 4.00 11.10 28.86
N SER A 170 3.10 10.61 28.00
CA SER A 170 1.86 11.30 27.67
C SER A 170 0.85 11.24 28.83
N ALA A 171 0.50 12.42 29.35
CA ALA A 171 -0.43 12.58 30.48
C ALA A 171 -1.85 12.05 30.20
N GLU A 172 -2.26 11.95 28.94
CA GLU A 172 -3.61 11.47 28.55
C GLU A 172 -3.74 9.94 28.63
N LEU A 173 -2.65 9.19 28.45
CA LEU A 173 -2.61 7.72 28.57
C LEU A 173 -2.20 7.26 29.99
N ALA A 174 -1.73 8.20 30.81
CA ALA A 174 -1.33 7.98 32.19
C ALA A 174 -2.51 7.76 33.17
N SER A 175 -3.75 7.81 32.68
CA SER A 175 -4.96 7.54 33.47
C SER A 175 -5.07 6.05 33.83
N ASP A 176 -4.74 5.76 35.10
CA ASP A 176 -5.16 4.69 36.03
C ASP A 176 -5.32 3.23 35.58
N LEU A 177 -5.80 2.91 34.37
CA LEU A 177 -6.06 1.51 33.98
C LEU A 177 -4.79 0.67 33.82
N LEU A 178 -3.68 1.31 33.45
CA LEU A 178 -2.37 0.65 33.32
C LEU A 178 -1.55 0.70 34.61
N ARG A 179 -1.93 1.48 35.62
CA ARG A 179 -1.09 1.74 36.80
C ARG A 179 -1.32 0.74 37.93
N THR A 180 -2.45 0.04 37.94
CA THR A 180 -2.82 -0.88 39.02
C THR A 180 -2.87 -2.34 38.59
N ARG A 181 -1.99 -3.12 39.22
CA ARG A 181 -1.98 -4.59 39.42
C ARG A 181 -1.09 -5.42 38.49
N SER A 182 -0.11 -6.06 39.11
CA SER A 182 0.91 -7.05 38.67
C SER A 182 2.26 -6.49 38.19
N ASP A 183 3.34 -7.12 38.70
CA ASP A 183 4.74 -6.69 38.55
C ASP A 183 5.29 -6.92 37.13
N ILE A 184 4.58 -7.72 36.33
CA ILE A 184 4.93 -8.06 34.95
C ILE A 184 3.67 -8.03 34.07
N HIS A 185 3.71 -7.24 33.00
CA HIS A 185 2.68 -7.26 31.95
C HIS A 185 3.27 -7.69 30.62
N ILE A 186 2.66 -8.69 29.99
CA ILE A 186 3.07 -9.22 28.69
C ILE A 186 2.04 -8.78 27.65
N PHE A 187 2.44 -7.93 26.70
CA PHE A 187 1.66 -7.60 25.52
C PHE A 187 2.22 -8.38 24.33
N THR A 188 1.39 -9.20 23.72
CA THR A 188 1.74 -9.93 22.49
C THR A 188 0.86 -9.45 21.36
N SER A 189 1.48 -8.81 20.36
CA SER A 189 0.90 -8.68 19.03
C SER A 189 1.54 -9.70 18.09
N GLN A 190 1.03 -9.78 16.86
CA GLN A 190 1.62 -10.67 15.85
C GLN A 190 3.07 -10.35 15.49
N ASP A 191 3.54 -9.13 15.78
CA ASP A 191 4.84 -8.61 15.31
C ASP A 191 5.71 -8.03 16.45
N ILE A 192 5.22 -7.96 17.69
CA ILE A 192 5.96 -7.44 18.85
C ILE A 192 5.56 -8.20 20.12
N ARG A 193 6.54 -8.67 20.89
CA ARG A 193 6.38 -9.09 22.29
C ARG A 193 6.97 -8.03 23.20
N LEU A 194 6.18 -7.50 24.12
CA LEU A 194 6.59 -6.50 25.10
C LEU A 194 6.34 -7.07 26.51
N VAL A 195 7.34 -6.95 27.36
CA VAL A 195 7.29 -7.33 28.77
C VAL A 195 7.67 -6.09 29.57
N LEU A 196 6.72 -5.54 30.30
CA LEU A 196 6.99 -4.49 31.29
C LEU A 196 7.46 -5.16 32.58
N LYS A 197 8.64 -4.77 33.07
CA LYS A 197 9.14 -5.08 34.41
C LYS A 197 9.08 -3.79 35.24
N ARG A 198 8.31 -3.80 36.32
CA ARG A 198 8.27 -2.68 37.25
C ARG A 198 9.41 -2.82 38.27
N THR A 199 10.24 -1.78 38.38
CA THR A 199 11.21 -1.60 39.47
C THR A 199 10.87 -0.30 40.20
N GLU A 200 11.20 -0.21 41.50
CA GLU A 200 11.00 1.02 42.28
C GLU A 200 11.75 2.18 41.61
N GLY A 201 11.00 3.11 41.02
CA GLY A 201 11.54 4.25 40.28
C GLY A 201 11.04 4.32 38.84
N LYS A 202 11.65 3.54 37.93
CA LYS A 202 11.42 3.65 36.47
C LYS A 202 10.96 2.33 35.84
N PRO A 203 9.97 2.36 34.93
CA PRO A 203 9.58 1.16 34.19
C PRO A 203 10.75 0.65 33.34
N HIS A 204 10.96 -0.66 33.36
CA HIS A 204 11.89 -1.33 32.45
C HIS A 204 11.09 -2.13 31.43
N PHE A 205 11.37 -1.92 30.15
CA PHE A 205 10.70 -2.65 29.09
C PHE A 205 11.69 -3.65 28.46
N LEU A 206 11.31 -4.92 28.47
CA LEU A 206 11.97 -5.97 27.70
C LEU A 206 11.08 -6.25 26.51
N TYR A 207 11.59 -6.07 25.30
CA TYR A 207 10.80 -6.36 24.11
C TYR A 207 11.60 -7.13 23.08
N ARG A 208 10.83 -7.77 22.21
CA ARG A 208 11.33 -8.46 21.03
C ARG A 208 10.39 -8.12 19.87
N PRO A 209 10.84 -7.31 18.89
CA PRO A 209 10.15 -7.22 17.62
C PRO A 209 10.29 -8.57 16.91
N ASP A 210 9.17 -9.12 16.47
CA ASP A 210 9.07 -10.32 15.64
C ASP A 210 8.54 -9.89 14.27
N GLN A 211 9.24 -8.95 13.63
CA GLN A 211 8.76 -8.32 12.41
C GLN A 211 8.86 -9.30 11.23
N ARG A 212 7.75 -9.46 10.50
CA ARG A 212 7.73 -10.27 9.28
C ARG A 212 8.52 -9.62 8.15
N HIS A 213 9.25 -10.44 7.40
CA HIS A 213 9.97 -10.00 6.20
C HIS A 213 9.04 -9.25 5.22
N VAL A 214 9.37 -7.99 4.94
CA VAL A 214 8.61 -7.17 3.99
C VAL A 214 9.05 -7.51 2.57
N LYS A 215 8.17 -8.19 1.82
CA LYS A 215 8.43 -8.57 0.42
C LYS A 215 8.83 -7.34 -0.42
N ASN A 216 9.87 -7.52 -1.23
CA ASN A 216 10.45 -6.52 -2.13
C ASN A 216 10.99 -5.27 -1.41
N ASN A 217 11.58 -5.41 -0.21
CA ASN A 217 12.33 -4.32 0.38
C ASN A 217 13.66 -4.12 -0.37
N LYS A 218 13.88 -2.92 -0.91
CA LYS A 218 15.11 -2.58 -1.65
C LYS A 218 16.24 -2.06 -0.74
N ASP A 219 15.95 -1.79 0.53
CA ASP A 219 16.95 -1.31 1.50
C ASP A 219 18.02 -2.39 1.77
N PRO A 220 19.30 -2.13 1.45
CA PRO A 220 20.39 -3.09 1.64
C PRO A 220 20.64 -3.45 3.10
N THR A 221 20.33 -2.57 4.06
CA THR A 221 20.52 -2.83 5.49
C THR A 221 19.49 -3.80 6.06
N ASN A 222 18.35 -3.92 5.38
CA ASN A 222 17.20 -4.73 5.78
C ASN A 222 17.06 -6.05 4.99
N LYS A 223 18.10 -6.47 4.25
CA LYS A 223 18.13 -7.72 3.46
C LYS A 223 18.38 -8.99 4.28
N LYS A 224 18.89 -8.88 5.50
CA LYS A 224 19.15 -10.01 6.40
C LYS A 224 18.76 -9.61 7.81
N TYR A 225 17.75 -10.27 8.38
CA TYR A 225 17.51 -10.17 9.81
C TYR A 225 18.43 -11.14 10.55
N VAL A 226 19.28 -10.58 11.41
CA VAL A 226 19.86 -11.31 12.54
C VAL A 226 18.77 -11.31 13.61
N ILE A 227 18.45 -12.49 14.16
CA ILE A 227 17.65 -12.59 15.38
C ILE A 227 18.47 -11.89 16.47
N THR A 228 18.19 -10.61 16.70
CA THR A 228 18.74 -9.92 17.86
C THR A 228 18.01 -10.44 19.08
N GLY A 229 18.77 -10.83 20.10
CA GLY A 229 18.25 -11.35 21.35
C GLY A 229 17.38 -10.32 22.08
N LEU A 230 16.94 -10.67 23.29
CA LEU A 230 16.25 -9.74 24.19
C LEU A 230 17.03 -8.42 24.28
N VAL A 231 16.37 -7.32 23.92
CA VAL A 231 16.89 -5.96 24.07
C VAL A 231 16.15 -5.30 25.24
N SER A 232 16.89 -4.61 26.09
CA SER A 232 16.35 -3.89 27.25
C SER A 232 16.33 -2.39 26.97
N GLY A 233 15.17 -1.76 27.09
CA GLY A 233 15.00 -0.31 27.01
C GLY A 233 14.64 0.28 28.38
N GLN A 234 15.17 1.47 28.67
CA GLN A 234 14.82 2.29 29.83
C GLN A 234 14.12 3.57 29.36
N CYS A 235 13.07 4.00 30.08
CA CYS A 235 12.41 5.29 29.85
C CYS A 235 12.98 6.43 30.70
#